data_AF-A0A9E3W337-F1
#
_entry.id   AF-A0A9E3W337-F1
#
_cell.length_a   1.000
_cell.length_b   1.000
_cell.length_c   1.000
_cell.angle_alpha   90.00
_cell.angle_beta   90.00
_cell.angle_gamma   90.00
#
_symmetry.space_group_name_H-M   'P 1'
#
loop_
_entity.id
_entity.type
_entity.pdbx_description
1 polymer ?
#
loop_
_entity_poly.entity_id
_entity_poly.type
_entity_poly.pdbx_seq_one_letter_code
_entity_poly.pdbx_strand_id
1 'polypeptide(L)'
;MKKLLFTVAFSLSAFLLIGQHYVDGTLLYHQNPEYPIPEVEATLYDASGSVAGVVLTDENGYFAFNDVPEGVYQLGFETNLEGATVGINDALNVLFYHLGLRDFTPIQLLAMDVTADGQVNMADFNFILIQYFIYGQDFPAGDWVFEEIEVNTLSREGASTIGGSRTGDTEGALVPTGRNLADAYQIECAEFKQAAKGELLELPLKLSTLNREFMGYGLVITFDSQLIELVDVEAAGADAQLSVNGNEIRMSWLDTALDQGNIQEETLATFTVRLLTDKLPADGNVFVVQPESHIINTSGEKMSYLSFEMPGIKSVNTSSLAVYPNPAKDFAILSFELEESAMLELYIT
;
A
#
# COMPACT_ATOMS: atom_id res chain seq x y z
N MET A 1 55.08 -46.74 69.25
CA MET A 1 55.40 -46.01 68.01
C MET A 1 54.09 -45.71 67.27
N LYS A 2 53.67 -44.45 67.22
CA LYS A 2 52.45 -44.02 66.51
C LYS A 2 52.76 -43.98 65.00
N LYS A 3 52.01 -44.72 64.18
CA LYS A 3 52.04 -44.59 62.72
C LYS A 3 51.00 -43.53 62.31
N LEU A 4 51.45 -42.43 61.74
CA LEU A 4 50.57 -41.47 61.05
C LEU A 4 50.20 -42.07 59.68
N LEU A 5 48.90 -42.22 59.41
CA LEU A 5 48.41 -42.37 58.04
C LEU A 5 48.28 -40.96 57.43
N PHE A 6 48.91 -40.74 56.28
CA PHE A 6 48.63 -39.60 55.42
C PHE A 6 47.57 -40.04 54.41
N THR A 7 46.36 -39.52 54.56
CA THR A 7 45.31 -39.67 53.55
C THR A 7 45.47 -38.52 52.56
N VAL A 8 45.90 -38.82 51.34
CA VAL A 8 45.91 -37.85 50.24
C VAL A 8 44.50 -37.87 49.63
N ALA A 9 43.75 -36.80 49.82
CA ALA A 9 42.49 -36.59 49.12
C ALA A 9 42.80 -36.05 47.72
N PHE A 10 42.52 -36.83 46.68
CA PHE A 10 42.43 -36.32 45.31
C PHE A 10 41.05 -35.67 45.16
N SER A 11 41.00 -34.35 45.04
CA SER A 11 39.80 -33.65 44.57
C SER A 11 39.69 -33.87 43.07
N LEU A 12 38.69 -34.64 42.64
CA LEU A 12 38.31 -34.74 41.24
C LEU A 12 37.51 -33.48 40.89
N SER A 13 38.17 -32.44 40.38
CA SER A 13 37.48 -31.31 39.75
C SER A 13 36.93 -31.80 38.42
N ALA A 14 35.62 -32.07 38.38
CA ALA A 14 34.92 -32.21 37.12
C ALA A 14 34.92 -30.84 36.45
N PHE A 15 35.79 -30.65 35.45
CA PHE A 15 35.54 -29.61 34.46
C PHE A 15 34.31 -30.07 33.67
N LEU A 16 33.18 -29.41 33.87
CA LEU A 16 32.14 -29.39 32.85
C LEU A 16 32.80 -28.78 31.62
N LEU A 17 33.09 -29.61 30.61
CA LEU A 17 33.15 -29.08 29.25
C LEU A 17 31.73 -28.59 28.97
N ILE A 18 31.49 -27.31 29.16
CA ILE A 18 30.36 -26.66 28.49
C ILE A 18 30.79 -26.67 27.03
N GLY A 19 30.20 -27.56 26.22
CA GLY A 19 30.28 -27.40 24.78
C GLY A 19 29.72 -26.02 24.48
N GLN A 20 30.57 -25.08 24.07
CA GLN A 20 30.10 -23.79 23.58
C GLN A 20 29.54 -24.05 22.19
N HIS A 21 28.22 -24.25 22.11
CA HIS A 21 27.53 -24.24 20.85
C HIS A 21 27.30 -22.78 20.44
N TYR A 22 27.27 -22.54 19.14
CA TYR A 22 26.85 -21.28 18.56
C TYR A 22 25.57 -21.53 17.78
N VAL A 23 24.65 -20.57 17.82
CA VAL A 23 23.45 -20.55 16.98
C VAL A 23 23.52 -19.27 16.18
N ASP A 24 23.60 -19.38 14.87
CA ASP A 24 23.69 -18.24 13.97
C ASP A 24 22.86 -18.43 12.71
N GLY A 25 22.60 -17.33 12.03
CA GLY A 25 21.80 -17.32 10.82
C GLY A 25 21.87 -15.97 10.11
N THR A 26 21.20 -15.91 8.96
CA THR A 26 21.06 -14.68 8.19
C THR A 26 19.60 -14.47 7.84
N LEU A 27 19.06 -13.34 8.30
CA LEU A 27 17.69 -12.94 8.03
C LEU A 27 17.61 -12.12 6.75
N LEU A 28 16.85 -12.63 5.78
CA LEU A 28 16.75 -12.07 4.44
C LEU A 28 15.29 -11.87 4.05
N TYR A 29 15.00 -10.76 3.39
CA TYR A 29 13.69 -10.47 2.85
C TYR A 29 13.36 -11.48 1.74
N HIS A 30 12.32 -12.28 1.93
CA HIS A 30 11.94 -13.37 1.02
C HIS A 30 13.10 -14.34 0.69
N GLN A 31 14.00 -14.55 1.66
CA GLN A 31 15.23 -15.34 1.45
C GLN A 31 16.14 -14.82 0.32
N ASN A 32 16.00 -13.55 -0.09
CA ASN A 32 16.81 -12.97 -1.16
C ASN A 32 18.11 -12.37 -0.58
N PRO A 33 19.30 -12.86 -0.99
CA PRO A 33 20.59 -12.36 -0.49
C PRO A 33 20.88 -10.90 -0.88
N GLU A 34 20.13 -10.32 -1.82
CA GLU A 34 20.24 -8.89 -2.14
C GLU A 34 19.49 -7.99 -1.15
N TYR A 35 18.63 -8.56 -0.30
CA TYR A 35 17.78 -7.85 0.65
C TYR A 35 17.96 -8.37 2.09
N PRO A 36 19.13 -8.18 2.71
CA PRO A 36 19.28 -8.43 4.14
C PRO A 36 18.37 -7.53 4.98
N ILE A 37 17.89 -8.05 6.12
CA ILE A 37 17.04 -7.29 7.04
C ILE A 37 17.84 -6.94 8.31
N PRO A 38 18.40 -5.71 8.42
CA PRO A 38 19.17 -5.28 9.58
C PRO A 38 18.27 -4.86 10.74
N GLU A 39 18.86 -4.69 11.94
CA GLU A 39 18.19 -4.14 13.12
C GLU A 39 16.93 -4.89 13.59
N VAL A 40 16.79 -6.17 13.21
CA VAL A 40 15.72 -7.06 13.70
C VAL A 40 16.13 -7.68 15.02
N GLU A 41 15.25 -7.67 16.00
CA GLU A 41 15.44 -8.36 17.27
C GLU A 41 15.23 -9.86 17.08
N ALA A 42 16.32 -10.62 17.11
CA ALA A 42 16.31 -12.08 17.11
C ALA A 42 16.34 -12.58 18.55
N THR A 43 15.33 -13.36 18.92
CA THR A 43 15.21 -13.98 20.24
C THR A 43 15.33 -15.50 20.14
N LEU A 44 16.20 -16.08 20.96
CA LEU A 44 16.37 -17.52 21.09
C LEU A 44 15.54 -18.01 22.28
N TYR A 45 14.58 -18.89 22.04
CA TYR A 45 13.75 -19.52 23.07
C TYR A 45 14.18 -20.96 23.31
N ASP A 46 14.32 -21.35 24.58
CA ASP A 46 14.59 -22.74 24.93
C ASP A 46 13.35 -23.64 24.80
N ALA A 47 13.53 -24.95 25.00
CA ALA A 47 12.44 -25.94 24.92
C ALA A 47 11.29 -25.71 25.94
N SER A 48 11.46 -24.84 26.93
CA SER A 48 10.40 -24.45 27.88
C SER A 48 9.64 -23.19 27.44
N GLY A 49 10.06 -22.55 26.34
CA GLY A 49 9.57 -21.25 25.89
C GLY A 49 10.20 -20.06 26.62
N SER A 50 11.28 -20.27 27.39
CA SER A 50 11.98 -19.19 28.10
C SER A 50 13.03 -18.55 27.20
N VAL A 51 13.21 -17.24 27.32
CA VAL A 51 14.24 -16.49 26.58
C VAL A 51 15.64 -16.93 27.03
N ALA A 52 16.39 -17.54 26.12
CA ALA A 52 17.78 -17.95 26.30
C ALA A 52 18.77 -16.85 25.85
N GLY A 53 18.36 -15.97 24.94
CA GLY A 53 19.16 -14.84 24.49
C GLY A 53 18.42 -13.93 23.52
N VAL A 54 18.90 -12.70 23.39
CA VAL A 54 18.41 -11.69 22.43
C VAL A 54 19.60 -11.01 21.78
N VAL A 55 19.57 -10.87 20.46
CA VAL A 55 20.58 -10.16 19.66
C VAL A 55 19.89 -9.39 18.54
N LEU A 56 20.57 -8.41 17.95
CA LEU A 56 20.11 -7.71 16.75
C LEU A 56 20.80 -8.28 15.51
N THR A 57 20.09 -8.31 14.39
CA THR A 57 20.72 -8.56 13.08
C THR A 57 21.61 -7.38 12.68
N ASP A 58 22.75 -7.68 12.07
CA ASP A 58 23.65 -6.66 11.53
C ASP A 58 23.21 -6.16 10.13
N GLU A 59 24.00 -5.28 9.52
CA GLU A 59 23.75 -4.72 8.17
C GLU A 59 23.60 -5.78 7.06
N ASN A 60 24.11 -6.99 7.27
CA ASN A 60 23.99 -8.12 6.35
C ASN A 60 22.86 -9.08 6.76
N GLY A 61 22.03 -8.70 7.74
CA GLY A 61 21.00 -9.55 8.30
C GLY A 61 21.56 -10.67 9.20
N TYR A 62 22.86 -10.68 9.48
CA TYR A 62 23.49 -11.74 10.26
C TYR A 62 23.26 -11.56 11.75
N PHE A 63 22.97 -12.66 12.46
CA PHE A 63 22.86 -12.69 13.92
C PHE A 63 23.57 -13.94 14.47
N ALA A 64 24.05 -13.85 15.71
CA ALA A 64 24.72 -14.97 16.37
C ALA A 64 24.56 -14.95 17.89
N PHE A 65 24.18 -16.09 18.44
CA PHE A 65 24.18 -16.41 19.87
C PHE A 65 25.42 -17.26 20.17
N ASN A 66 26.23 -16.78 21.13
CA ASN A 66 27.42 -17.49 21.59
C ASN A 66 27.12 -18.20 22.91
N ASP A 67 27.93 -19.21 23.23
CA ASP A 67 27.86 -19.93 24.50
C ASP A 67 26.50 -20.59 24.79
N VAL A 68 25.82 -21.05 23.73
CA VAL A 68 24.51 -21.68 23.83
C VAL A 68 24.68 -23.09 24.43
N PRO A 69 23.98 -23.42 25.52
CA PRO A 69 23.96 -24.78 26.05
C PRO A 69 23.43 -25.80 25.05
N GLU A 70 23.73 -27.08 25.28
CA GLU A 70 23.19 -28.15 24.45
C GLU A 70 21.66 -28.23 24.58
N GLY A 71 20.93 -28.18 23.46
CA GLY A 71 19.48 -28.24 23.47
C GLY A 71 18.81 -28.03 22.12
N VAL A 72 17.47 -28.08 22.16
CA VAL A 72 16.58 -27.68 21.06
C VAL A 72 16.03 -26.30 21.41
N TYR A 73 16.06 -25.40 20.43
CA TYR A 73 15.68 -24.00 20.56
C TYR A 73 14.76 -23.60 19.42
N GLN A 74 13.98 -22.54 19.64
CA GLN A 74 13.19 -21.87 18.63
C GLN A 74 13.68 -20.43 18.45
N LEU A 75 13.71 -19.96 17.21
CA LEU A 75 14.01 -18.57 16.89
C LEU A 75 12.71 -17.78 16.70
N GLY A 76 12.63 -16.60 17.32
CA GLY A 76 11.61 -15.60 17.04
C GLY A 76 12.26 -14.28 16.61
N PHE A 77 11.52 -13.50 15.81
CA PHE A 77 12.00 -12.26 15.24
C PHE A 77 10.95 -11.16 15.39
N GLU A 78 11.39 -9.96 15.76
CA GLU A 78 10.54 -8.79 15.88
C GLU A 78 11.23 -7.56 15.29
N THR A 79 10.47 -6.72 14.58
CA THR A 79 10.99 -5.48 14.00
C THR A 79 9.92 -4.41 13.93
N ASN A 80 10.35 -3.15 13.97
CA ASN A 80 9.52 -1.97 13.72
C ASN A 80 9.95 -1.24 12.45
N LEU A 81 10.75 -1.89 11.58
CA LEU A 81 11.11 -1.33 10.29
C LEU A 81 9.85 -1.07 9.47
N GLU A 82 9.83 0.08 8.80
CA GLU A 82 8.85 0.33 7.74
C GLU A 82 9.07 -0.72 6.63
N GLY A 83 8.07 -1.57 6.42
CA GLY A 83 8.11 -2.61 5.40
C GLY A 83 7.82 -2.08 3.99
N ALA A 84 7.81 -2.99 3.02
CA ALA A 84 7.43 -2.69 1.65
C ALA A 84 5.98 -2.16 1.54
N THR A 85 5.69 -1.43 0.45
CA THR A 85 4.33 -0.96 0.18
C THR A 85 3.49 -2.10 -0.40
N VAL A 86 2.37 -2.41 0.26
CA VAL A 86 1.42 -3.41 -0.21
C VAL A 86 0.43 -2.78 -1.17
N GLY A 87 0.26 -3.39 -2.35
CA GLY A 87 -0.64 -2.93 -3.40
C GLY A 87 -1.68 -3.97 -3.79
N ILE A 88 -2.53 -3.60 -4.74
CA ILE A 88 -3.54 -4.52 -5.31
C ILE A 88 -2.90 -5.63 -6.17
N ASN A 89 -1.66 -5.45 -6.62
CA ASN A 89 -0.83 -6.52 -7.20
C ASN A 89 -0.63 -7.69 -6.23
N ASP A 90 -0.55 -7.41 -4.93
CA ASP A 90 -0.41 -8.44 -3.91
C ASP A 90 -1.68 -9.25 -3.73
N ALA A 91 -2.83 -8.57 -3.75
CA ALA A 91 -4.12 -9.26 -3.81
C ALA A 91 -4.21 -10.15 -5.07
N LEU A 92 -3.75 -9.68 -6.23
CA LEU A 92 -3.73 -10.51 -7.45
C LEU A 92 -2.88 -11.79 -7.27
N ASN A 93 -1.75 -11.71 -6.59
CA ASN A 93 -0.93 -12.90 -6.30
C ASN A 93 -1.65 -13.89 -5.36
N VAL A 94 -2.40 -13.41 -4.37
CA VAL A 94 -3.29 -14.27 -3.56
C VAL A 94 -4.33 -14.96 -4.43
N LEU A 95 -4.97 -14.24 -5.36
CA LEU A 95 -5.93 -14.82 -6.30
C LEU A 95 -5.28 -15.89 -7.18
N PHE A 96 -4.07 -15.64 -7.72
CA PHE A 96 -3.34 -16.61 -8.52
C PHE A 96 -2.99 -17.87 -7.74
N TYR A 97 -2.57 -17.74 -6.48
CA TYR A 97 -2.35 -18.90 -5.61
C TYR A 97 -3.65 -19.66 -5.36
N HIS A 98 -4.72 -18.96 -4.99
CA HIS A 98 -6.03 -19.55 -4.69
C HIS A 98 -6.60 -20.36 -5.87
N LEU A 99 -6.37 -19.89 -7.10
CA LEU A 99 -6.79 -20.56 -8.33
C LEU A 99 -5.81 -21.64 -8.82
N GLY A 100 -4.66 -21.82 -8.16
CA GLY A 100 -3.61 -22.77 -8.58
C GLY A 100 -2.90 -22.36 -9.87
N LEU A 101 -2.85 -21.06 -10.16
CA LEU A 101 -2.24 -20.48 -11.36
C LEU A 101 -0.76 -20.13 -11.17
N ARG A 102 -0.31 -19.95 -9.92
CA ARG A 102 1.08 -19.63 -9.57
C ARG A 102 1.46 -20.27 -8.25
N ASP A 103 2.68 -20.82 -8.20
CA ASP A 103 3.29 -21.33 -6.98
C ASP A 103 4.10 -20.22 -6.29
N PHE A 104 4.15 -20.26 -4.96
CA PHE A 104 4.86 -19.29 -4.13
C PHE A 104 5.70 -20.02 -3.07
N THR A 105 6.75 -19.35 -2.58
CA THR A 105 7.61 -19.89 -1.52
C THR A 105 6.88 -19.91 -0.16
N PRO A 106 7.33 -20.70 0.82
CA PRO A 106 6.73 -20.72 2.16
C PRO A 106 6.61 -19.35 2.81
N ILE A 107 7.66 -18.52 2.77
CA ILE A 107 7.62 -17.15 3.32
C ILE A 107 6.63 -16.24 2.58
N GLN A 108 6.45 -16.40 1.26
CA GLN A 108 5.42 -15.68 0.52
C GLN A 108 4.01 -16.11 0.93
N LEU A 109 3.78 -17.40 1.20
CA LEU A 109 2.49 -17.88 1.69
C LEU A 109 2.17 -17.35 3.10
N LEU A 110 3.19 -17.23 3.96
CA LEU A 110 3.03 -16.55 5.26
C LEU A 110 2.66 -15.07 5.06
N ALA A 111 3.30 -14.37 4.13
CA ALA A 111 3.00 -12.97 3.84
C ALA A 111 1.60 -12.78 3.24
N MET A 112 1.12 -13.77 2.48
CA MET A 112 -0.21 -13.77 1.87
C MET A 112 -1.34 -14.01 2.87
N ASP A 113 -1.11 -14.75 3.95
CA ASP A 113 -2.10 -15.00 5.02
C ASP A 113 -2.20 -13.77 5.94
N VAL A 114 -2.70 -12.67 5.39
CA VAL A 114 -2.81 -11.39 6.12
C VAL A 114 -3.86 -11.47 7.23
N THR A 115 -4.78 -12.43 7.16
CA THR A 115 -5.82 -12.65 8.16
C THR A 115 -5.37 -13.53 9.34
N ALA A 116 -4.21 -14.18 9.23
CA ALA A 116 -3.64 -15.09 10.22
C ALA A 116 -4.56 -16.26 10.60
N ASP A 117 -5.29 -16.80 9.62
CA ASP A 117 -6.15 -17.97 9.84
C ASP A 117 -5.52 -19.30 9.38
N GLY A 118 -4.30 -19.22 8.84
CA GLY A 118 -3.52 -20.35 8.33
C GLY A 118 -3.88 -20.76 6.91
N GLN A 119 -4.73 -20.01 6.19
CA GLN A 119 -5.19 -20.35 4.84
C GLN A 119 -5.10 -19.15 3.90
N VAL A 120 -4.24 -19.22 2.89
CA VAL A 120 -4.22 -18.22 1.81
C VAL A 120 -5.42 -18.42 0.88
N ASN A 121 -6.39 -17.49 0.94
CA ASN A 121 -7.63 -17.60 0.17
C ASN A 121 -8.28 -16.24 -0.15
N MET A 122 -9.55 -16.28 -0.60
CA MET A 122 -10.30 -15.06 -0.95
C MET A 122 -10.54 -14.12 0.25
N ALA A 123 -10.40 -14.60 1.48
CA ALA A 123 -10.42 -13.76 2.68
C ALA A 123 -9.25 -12.78 2.68
N ASP A 124 -8.02 -13.27 2.43
CA ASP A 124 -6.82 -12.42 2.36
C ASP A 124 -6.85 -11.50 1.15
N PHE A 125 -7.31 -12.01 0.00
CA PHE A 125 -7.53 -11.21 -1.21
C PHE A 125 -8.40 -9.98 -0.92
N ASN A 126 -9.58 -10.21 -0.32
CA ASN A 126 -10.52 -9.14 -0.01
C ASN A 126 -9.99 -8.24 1.12
N PHE A 127 -9.19 -8.79 2.05
CA PHE A 127 -8.60 -7.99 3.10
C PHE A 127 -7.60 -6.99 2.53
N ILE A 128 -6.67 -7.43 1.68
CA ILE A 128 -5.69 -6.55 1.01
C ILE A 128 -6.42 -5.52 0.13
N LEU A 129 -7.32 -5.99 -0.74
CA LEU A 129 -7.98 -5.14 -1.73
C LEU A 129 -8.91 -4.10 -1.09
N ILE A 130 -9.59 -4.44 0.01
CA ILE A 130 -10.66 -3.63 0.59
C ILE A 130 -10.26 -3.10 1.96
N GLN A 131 -10.06 -3.97 2.95
CA GLN A 131 -9.86 -3.52 4.33
C GLN A 131 -8.56 -2.72 4.48
N TYR A 132 -7.48 -3.18 3.87
CA TYR A 132 -6.20 -2.50 3.86
C TYR A 132 -6.20 -1.33 2.87
N PHE A 133 -6.37 -1.58 1.57
CA PHE A 133 -6.16 -0.52 0.57
C PHE A 133 -7.21 0.60 0.64
N ILE A 134 -8.50 0.26 0.81
CA ILE A 134 -9.60 1.23 0.82
C ILE A 134 -9.82 1.86 2.20
N TYR A 135 -9.74 1.07 3.27
CA TYR A 135 -10.05 1.52 4.63
C TYR A 135 -8.84 1.75 5.53
N GLY A 136 -7.62 1.41 5.09
CA GLY A 136 -6.40 1.61 5.87
C GLY A 136 -6.36 0.78 7.15
N GLN A 137 -7.01 -0.39 7.18
CA GLN A 137 -6.95 -1.29 8.34
C GLN A 137 -5.63 -2.05 8.37
N ASP A 138 -5.05 -2.14 9.57
CA ASP A 138 -3.89 -2.98 9.82
C ASP A 138 -4.22 -4.46 9.63
N PHE A 139 -3.23 -5.24 9.19
CA PHE A 139 -3.39 -6.67 8.99
C PHE A 139 -3.52 -7.41 10.34
N PRO A 140 -4.49 -8.32 10.49
CA PRO A 140 -4.60 -9.19 11.67
C PRO A 140 -3.34 -10.02 11.95
N ALA A 141 -2.60 -10.40 10.91
CA ALA A 141 -1.32 -11.11 11.03
C ALA A 141 -0.17 -10.24 11.59
N GLY A 142 -0.41 -8.96 11.84
CA GLY A 142 0.61 -8.02 12.27
C GLY A 142 1.48 -7.54 11.11
N ASP A 143 2.51 -6.76 11.43
CA ASP A 143 3.22 -6.04 10.39
C ASP A 143 4.23 -6.89 9.60
N TRP A 144 4.81 -7.88 10.25
CA TRP A 144 5.88 -8.70 9.69
C TRP A 144 5.62 -10.16 9.99
N VAL A 145 5.99 -11.01 9.04
CA VAL A 145 6.02 -12.46 9.21
C VAL A 145 7.44 -12.97 9.01
N PHE A 146 7.78 -14.02 9.74
CA PHE A 146 9.09 -14.66 9.71
C PHE A 146 8.91 -16.17 9.69
N GLU A 147 9.85 -16.87 9.07
CA GLU A 147 9.86 -18.34 9.12
C GLU A 147 10.14 -18.82 10.55
N GLU A 148 9.38 -19.82 10.98
CA GLU A 148 9.62 -20.50 12.26
C GLU A 148 10.76 -21.51 12.09
N ILE A 149 11.82 -21.36 12.89
CA ILE A 149 13.03 -22.18 12.78
C ILE A 149 13.34 -22.86 14.11
N GLU A 150 13.29 -24.19 14.11
CA GLU A 150 13.82 -25.03 15.19
C GLU A 150 15.32 -25.26 14.98
N VAL A 151 16.12 -24.96 16.00
CA VAL A 151 17.56 -25.18 15.98
C VAL A 151 17.92 -26.25 17.01
N ASN A 152 18.66 -27.27 16.58
CA ASN A 152 19.24 -28.27 17.46
C ASN A 152 20.76 -28.12 17.51
N THR A 153 21.31 -27.78 18.67
CA THR A 153 22.75 -27.53 18.82
C THR A 153 23.61 -28.80 18.63
N LEU A 154 22.99 -29.99 18.62
CA LEU A 154 23.65 -31.26 18.34
C LEU A 154 23.75 -31.56 16.83
N SER A 155 22.92 -30.93 16.01
CA SER A 155 23.04 -31.02 14.55
C SER A 155 24.10 -30.06 14.05
N ARG A 156 25.00 -30.54 13.18
CA ARG A 156 25.98 -29.71 12.47
C ARG A 156 25.37 -29.15 11.19
N GLU A 157 24.21 -28.54 11.28
CA GLU A 157 23.68 -27.75 10.17
C GLU A 157 24.33 -26.37 10.21
N GLY A 158 24.78 -25.89 9.06
CA GLY A 158 25.43 -24.58 8.95
C GLY A 158 24.43 -23.43 9.20
N ALA A 159 24.95 -22.20 9.20
CA ALA A 159 24.14 -20.99 9.32
C ALA A 159 22.93 -21.06 8.37
N SER A 160 21.73 -20.98 8.95
CA SER A 160 20.49 -21.07 8.18
C SER A 160 20.12 -19.70 7.64
N THR A 161 19.74 -19.66 6.36
CA THR A 161 19.03 -18.51 5.81
C THR A 161 17.59 -18.57 6.29
N ILE A 162 17.08 -17.44 6.78
CA ILE A 162 15.74 -17.31 7.35
C ILE A 162 15.00 -16.23 6.57
N GLY A 163 13.79 -16.55 6.11
CA GLY A 163 12.91 -15.62 5.43
C GLY A 163 12.18 -14.70 6.41
N GLY A 164 12.23 -13.40 6.14
CA GLY A 164 11.28 -12.41 6.67
C GLY A 164 10.51 -11.74 5.54
N SER A 165 9.32 -11.24 5.82
CA SER A 165 8.51 -10.50 4.85
C SER A 165 7.60 -9.49 5.54
N ARG A 166 7.33 -8.37 4.84
CA ARG A 166 6.24 -7.47 5.21
C ARG A 166 4.94 -8.23 4.92
N THR A 167 4.10 -8.40 5.94
CA THR A 167 2.77 -8.98 5.76
C THR A 167 2.04 -8.26 4.62
N GLY A 168 1.50 -9.04 3.68
CA GLY A 168 0.86 -8.55 2.47
C GLY A 168 1.78 -8.29 1.28
N ASP A 169 3.12 -8.20 1.44
CA ASP A 169 4.03 -8.13 0.29
C ASP A 169 4.30 -9.54 -0.23
N THR A 170 3.80 -9.80 -1.42
CA THR A 170 3.88 -11.11 -2.08
C THR A 170 4.97 -11.16 -3.13
N GLU A 171 5.53 -10.02 -3.53
CA GLU A 171 6.51 -9.90 -4.62
C GLU A 171 7.93 -10.11 -4.12
N GLY A 172 8.20 -9.82 -2.86
CA GLY A 172 9.53 -9.95 -2.26
C GLY A 172 10.49 -8.85 -2.65
N ALA A 173 9.94 -7.68 -2.99
CA ALA A 173 10.71 -6.50 -3.29
C ALA A 173 10.74 -5.58 -2.05
N LEU A 174 11.86 -5.59 -1.32
CA LEU A 174 12.06 -4.66 -0.21
C LEU A 174 12.18 -3.22 -0.76
N VAL A 175 11.11 -2.44 -0.66
CA VAL A 175 11.06 -1.00 -0.96
C VAL A 175 11.12 -0.25 0.39
N PRO A 176 12.00 0.76 0.59
CA PRO A 176 12.53 1.64 -0.43
C PRO A 176 14.03 1.47 -0.69
N THR A 177 14.39 1.06 -1.92
CA THR A 177 15.79 1.13 -2.42
C THR A 177 16.29 2.58 -2.61
N GLY A 178 15.65 3.58 -2.00
CA GLY A 178 15.97 5.01 -2.14
C GLY A 178 15.84 5.58 -3.55
N ARG A 179 15.34 4.78 -4.52
CA ARG A 179 15.22 5.17 -5.94
C ARG A 179 13.79 5.26 -6.47
N ASN A 180 12.79 4.86 -5.70
CA ASN A 180 11.40 4.89 -6.13
C ASN A 180 10.74 6.21 -5.72
N LEU A 181 11.18 7.31 -6.34
CA LEU A 181 10.20 8.34 -6.69
C LEU A 181 9.48 7.77 -7.91
N ALA A 182 8.47 6.93 -7.70
CA ALA A 182 7.54 6.65 -8.78
C ALA A 182 7.01 8.02 -9.22
N ASP A 183 7.19 8.36 -10.49
CA ASP A 183 6.57 9.56 -11.03
C ASP A 183 5.07 9.45 -10.72
N ALA A 184 4.56 10.34 -9.87
CA ALA A 184 3.16 10.30 -9.48
C ALA A 184 2.34 10.37 -10.76
N TYR A 185 1.37 9.46 -10.91
CA TYR A 185 0.45 9.50 -12.03
C TYR A 185 -0.15 10.91 -12.15
N GLN A 186 -0.20 11.40 -13.38
CA GLN A 186 -0.81 12.70 -13.66
C GLN A 186 -2.17 12.49 -14.33
N ILE A 187 -3.08 13.44 -14.09
CA ILE A 187 -4.31 13.56 -14.84
C ILE A 187 -4.07 14.55 -15.97
N GLU A 188 -4.05 14.05 -17.20
CA GLU A 188 -4.02 14.84 -18.41
C GLU A 188 -5.40 15.41 -18.70
N CYS A 189 -5.43 16.72 -18.98
CA CYS A 189 -6.64 17.41 -19.39
C CYS A 189 -6.93 17.10 -20.86
N ALA A 190 -7.85 16.17 -21.10
CA ALA A 190 -8.23 15.76 -22.46
C ALA A 190 -9.07 16.84 -23.18
N GLU A 191 -9.97 17.48 -22.44
CA GLU A 191 -10.83 18.57 -22.92
C GLU A 191 -11.25 19.47 -21.75
N PHE A 192 -11.82 20.64 -22.06
CA PHE A 192 -12.37 21.54 -21.04
C PHE A 192 -13.89 21.51 -21.02
N LYS A 193 -14.48 21.28 -19.83
CA LYS A 193 -15.88 21.58 -19.56
C LYS A 193 -16.01 23.00 -18.99
N GLN A 194 -17.03 23.69 -19.46
CA GLN A 194 -17.38 25.03 -19.02
C GLN A 194 -18.48 24.94 -17.96
N ALA A 195 -18.33 25.65 -16.84
CA ALA A 195 -19.32 25.66 -15.77
C ALA A 195 -19.34 26.97 -14.99
N ALA A 196 -20.51 27.42 -14.57
CA ALA A 196 -20.62 28.53 -13.62
C ALA A 196 -20.46 28.03 -12.17
N LYS A 197 -20.05 28.91 -11.25
CA LYS A 197 -20.10 28.59 -9.82
C LYS A 197 -21.49 28.12 -9.39
N GLY A 198 -21.53 27.00 -8.68
CA GLY A 198 -22.74 26.34 -8.20
C GLY A 198 -23.31 25.29 -9.17
N GLU A 199 -22.81 25.22 -10.41
CA GLU A 199 -23.21 24.22 -11.39
C GLU A 199 -22.63 22.83 -11.08
N LEU A 200 -23.36 21.79 -11.49
CA LEU A 200 -22.93 20.39 -11.39
C LEU A 200 -22.23 19.95 -12.68
N LEU A 201 -21.14 19.20 -12.54
CA LEU A 201 -20.37 18.64 -13.62
C LEU A 201 -20.13 17.16 -13.38
N GLU A 202 -20.24 16.36 -14.44
CA GLU A 202 -19.75 14.98 -14.47
C GLU A 202 -18.37 14.96 -15.12
N LEU A 203 -17.39 14.39 -14.44
CA LEU A 203 -15.99 14.32 -14.86
C LEU A 203 -15.58 12.84 -14.92
N PRO A 204 -15.61 12.20 -16.10
CA PRO A 204 -15.13 10.84 -16.25
C PRO A 204 -13.60 10.80 -16.16
N LEU A 205 -13.07 9.91 -15.31
CA LEU A 205 -11.67 9.53 -15.26
C LEU A 205 -11.46 8.34 -16.20
N LYS A 206 -10.54 8.46 -17.15
CA LYS A 206 -10.20 7.43 -18.14
C LYS A 206 -8.71 7.10 -18.08
N LEU A 207 -8.32 6.00 -18.72
CA LEU A 207 -6.92 5.71 -19.07
C LEU A 207 -6.62 6.23 -20.48
N SER A 208 -5.51 6.95 -20.65
CA SER A 208 -5.11 7.57 -21.92
C SER A 208 -4.80 6.58 -23.04
N THR A 209 -4.37 5.36 -22.70
CA THR A 209 -4.17 4.28 -23.65
C THR A 209 -4.51 2.96 -23.00
N LEU A 210 -5.48 2.25 -23.58
CA LEU A 210 -5.85 0.92 -23.12
C LEU A 210 -4.86 -0.11 -23.63
N ASN A 211 -4.15 -0.71 -22.68
CA ASN A 211 -3.39 -1.91 -22.91
C ASN A 211 -4.31 -3.12 -22.64
N ARG A 212 -4.29 -4.13 -23.52
CA ARG A 212 -4.98 -5.42 -23.30
C ARG A 212 -4.48 -6.14 -22.05
N GLU A 213 -3.36 -5.69 -21.53
CA GLU A 213 -2.76 -6.22 -20.32
C GLU A 213 -3.33 -5.57 -19.05
N PHE A 214 -4.23 -4.59 -19.11
CA PHE A 214 -4.84 -4.00 -17.89
C PHE A 214 -5.62 -5.06 -17.09
N MET A 215 -5.31 -5.17 -15.80
CA MET A 215 -5.88 -6.16 -14.88
C MET A 215 -6.61 -5.51 -13.69
N GLY A 216 -6.26 -4.27 -13.37
CA GLY A 216 -6.94 -3.52 -12.32
C GLY A 216 -6.20 -2.27 -11.87
N TYR A 217 -6.81 -1.57 -10.91
CA TYR A 217 -6.27 -0.36 -10.32
C TYR A 217 -6.50 -0.32 -8.81
N GLY A 218 -5.58 0.31 -8.10
CA GLY A 218 -5.80 0.91 -6.79
C GLY A 218 -5.53 2.39 -6.91
N LEU A 219 -6.52 3.25 -6.67
CA LEU A 219 -6.41 4.70 -6.81
C LEU A 219 -6.66 5.40 -5.49
N VAL A 220 -5.81 6.36 -5.18
CA VAL A 220 -5.97 7.32 -4.09
C VAL A 220 -5.94 8.70 -4.72
N ILE A 221 -7.09 9.39 -4.71
CA ILE A 221 -7.27 10.69 -5.36
C ILE A 221 -7.70 11.69 -4.30
N THR A 222 -7.06 12.85 -4.26
CA THR A 222 -7.48 13.96 -3.41
C THR A 222 -8.04 15.09 -4.23
N PHE A 223 -8.83 15.95 -3.61
CA PHE A 223 -9.34 17.18 -4.22
C PHE A 223 -9.31 18.35 -3.23
N ASP A 224 -9.30 19.57 -3.75
CA ASP A 224 -9.41 20.76 -2.91
C ASP A 224 -10.88 21.15 -2.71
N SER A 225 -11.36 20.99 -1.48
CA SER A 225 -12.70 21.39 -1.02
C SER A 225 -13.00 22.90 -1.15
N GLN A 226 -12.01 23.74 -1.47
CA GLN A 226 -12.23 25.16 -1.81
C GLN A 226 -12.59 25.35 -3.28
N LEU A 227 -12.20 24.42 -4.15
CA LEU A 227 -12.47 24.47 -5.58
C LEU A 227 -13.82 23.83 -5.92
N ILE A 228 -14.09 22.66 -5.33
CA ILE A 228 -15.26 21.85 -5.60
C ILE A 228 -15.89 21.26 -4.33
N GLU A 229 -17.17 20.96 -4.41
CA GLU A 229 -17.85 20.00 -3.54
C GLU A 229 -17.99 18.69 -4.32
N LEU A 230 -17.49 17.59 -3.76
CA LEU A 230 -17.73 16.26 -4.32
C LEU A 230 -19.15 15.82 -3.96
N VAL A 231 -19.99 15.64 -4.98
CA VAL A 231 -21.40 15.25 -4.81
C VAL A 231 -21.57 13.74 -4.89
N ASP A 232 -20.90 13.11 -5.84
CA ASP A 232 -20.94 11.66 -6.03
C ASP A 232 -19.69 11.16 -6.76
N VAL A 233 -19.36 9.88 -6.57
CA VAL A 233 -18.36 9.16 -7.35
C VAL A 233 -18.89 7.78 -7.63
N GLU A 234 -18.92 7.41 -8.91
CA GLU A 234 -19.28 6.07 -9.34
C GLU A 234 -18.07 5.40 -9.97
N ALA A 235 -17.50 4.40 -9.30
CA ALA A 235 -16.43 3.57 -9.83
C ALA A 235 -17.00 2.57 -10.86
N ALA A 236 -16.31 2.43 -11.98
CA ALA A 236 -16.67 1.46 -13.01
C ALA A 236 -16.07 0.09 -12.72
N GLY A 237 -16.74 -0.94 -13.24
CA GLY A 237 -16.38 -2.35 -13.05
C GLY A 237 -17.29 -3.02 -12.03
N ALA A 238 -17.67 -4.27 -12.31
CA ALA A 238 -18.37 -5.08 -11.33
C ALA A 238 -17.49 -5.24 -10.09
N ASP A 239 -18.08 -5.10 -8.91
CA ASP A 239 -17.40 -5.23 -7.61
C ASP A 239 -16.29 -4.21 -7.33
N ALA A 240 -16.24 -3.10 -8.08
CA ALA A 240 -15.38 -1.98 -7.75
C ALA A 240 -15.70 -1.45 -6.35
N GLN A 241 -14.64 -1.18 -5.58
CA GLN A 241 -14.74 -0.69 -4.22
C GLN A 241 -14.40 0.79 -4.19
N LEU A 242 -15.08 1.54 -3.34
CA LEU A 242 -14.95 2.99 -3.22
C LEU A 242 -15.17 3.40 -1.77
N SER A 243 -14.33 4.32 -1.30
CA SER A 243 -14.53 5.05 -0.05
C SER A 243 -14.16 6.51 -0.24
N VAL A 244 -14.93 7.40 0.38
CA VAL A 244 -14.65 8.83 0.44
C VAL A 244 -14.52 9.21 1.90
N ASN A 245 -13.36 9.74 2.28
CA ASN A 245 -13.09 10.21 3.64
C ASN A 245 -12.51 11.64 3.59
N GLY A 246 -13.35 12.62 3.94
CA GLY A 246 -12.99 14.03 3.81
C GLY A 246 -12.73 14.38 2.34
N ASN A 247 -11.48 14.76 2.04
CA ASN A 247 -11.05 15.17 0.72
C ASN A 247 -10.28 14.08 -0.04
N GLU A 248 -10.23 12.86 0.52
CA GLU A 248 -9.56 11.69 -0.08
C GLU A 248 -10.60 10.69 -0.58
N ILE A 249 -10.37 10.18 -1.77
CA ILE A 249 -11.18 9.20 -2.48
C ILE A 249 -10.28 8.00 -2.74
N ARG A 250 -10.64 6.84 -2.21
CA ARG A 250 -9.94 5.57 -2.46
C ARG A 250 -10.83 4.67 -3.28
N MET A 251 -10.28 4.11 -4.36
CA MET A 251 -10.99 3.18 -5.23
C MET A 251 -10.10 2.00 -5.57
N SER A 252 -10.69 0.82 -5.70
CA SER A 252 -9.97 -0.36 -6.16
C SER A 252 -10.85 -1.25 -6.99
N TRP A 253 -10.27 -1.83 -8.03
CA TRP A 253 -10.93 -2.83 -8.85
C TRP A 253 -9.89 -3.80 -9.43
N LEU A 254 -10.28 -5.07 -9.55
CA LEU A 254 -9.50 -6.14 -10.14
C LEU A 254 -10.44 -7.01 -10.99
N ASP A 255 -9.97 -7.40 -12.18
CA ASP A 255 -10.65 -8.41 -12.99
C ASP A 255 -10.47 -9.80 -12.38
N THR A 256 -11.36 -10.15 -11.45
CA THR A 256 -11.34 -11.46 -10.79
C THR A 256 -11.82 -12.60 -11.70
N ALA A 257 -12.51 -12.29 -12.80
CA ALA A 257 -12.91 -13.27 -13.80
C ALA A 257 -11.76 -13.66 -14.73
N LEU A 258 -10.69 -12.85 -14.76
CA LEU A 258 -9.54 -12.98 -15.66
C LEU A 258 -9.98 -12.98 -17.14
N ASP A 259 -11.03 -12.20 -17.46
CA ASP A 259 -11.62 -12.08 -18.79
C ASP A 259 -11.15 -10.80 -19.49
N GLN A 260 -10.18 -10.95 -20.39
CA GLN A 260 -9.54 -9.85 -21.15
C GLN A 260 -10.44 -9.28 -22.29
N GLY A 261 -11.75 -9.52 -22.17
CA GLY A 261 -12.66 -9.63 -23.28
C GLY A 261 -13.47 -8.39 -23.65
N ASN A 262 -13.20 -7.17 -23.16
CA ASN A 262 -13.88 -5.98 -23.71
C ASN A 262 -13.35 -4.58 -23.29
N ILE A 263 -12.03 -4.37 -23.31
CA ILE A 263 -11.47 -3.08 -22.87
C ILE A 263 -11.53 -2.06 -24.03
N GLN A 264 -12.68 -1.38 -24.21
CA GLN A 264 -12.83 -0.17 -25.03
C GLN A 264 -13.05 1.02 -24.09
N GLU A 265 -12.26 2.09 -24.27
CA GLU A 265 -12.15 3.29 -23.40
C GLU A 265 -12.87 3.16 -22.04
N GLU A 266 -12.31 2.39 -21.10
CA GLU A 266 -12.95 2.20 -19.82
C GLU A 266 -12.72 3.43 -18.95
N THR A 267 -13.77 4.26 -18.88
CA THR A 267 -13.96 5.17 -17.76
C THR A 267 -13.80 4.36 -16.49
N LEU A 268 -12.79 4.68 -15.67
CA LEU A 268 -12.52 4.02 -14.39
C LEU A 268 -13.49 4.48 -13.32
N ALA A 269 -13.89 5.74 -13.36
CA ALA A 269 -14.88 6.32 -12.47
C ALA A 269 -15.48 7.59 -13.06
N THR A 270 -16.71 7.93 -12.67
CA THR A 270 -17.34 9.22 -12.99
C THR A 270 -17.53 10.01 -11.71
N PHE A 271 -16.95 11.20 -11.67
CA PHE A 271 -17.03 12.11 -10.52
C PHE A 271 -18.09 13.17 -10.79
N THR A 272 -19.10 13.27 -9.94
CA THR A 272 -20.06 14.38 -9.97
C THR A 272 -19.63 15.42 -8.96
N VAL A 273 -19.34 16.64 -9.44
CA VAL A 273 -18.83 17.73 -8.61
C VAL A 273 -19.68 18.98 -8.77
N ARG A 274 -19.76 19.80 -7.71
CA ARG A 274 -20.27 21.16 -7.78
C ARG A 274 -19.11 22.15 -7.74
N LEU A 275 -19.07 23.08 -8.68
CA LEU A 275 -18.05 24.12 -8.70
C LEU A 275 -18.30 25.15 -7.59
N LEU A 276 -17.31 25.45 -6.74
CA LEU A 276 -17.45 26.39 -5.61
C LEU A 276 -16.80 27.76 -5.86
N THR A 277 -15.97 27.86 -6.90
CA THR A 277 -15.15 29.03 -7.19
C THR A 277 -15.06 29.30 -8.70
N ASP A 278 -14.84 30.55 -9.06
CA ASP A 278 -14.53 30.95 -10.44
C ASP A 278 -13.02 30.99 -10.71
N LYS A 279 -12.20 30.78 -9.67
CA LYS A 279 -10.74 30.76 -9.74
C LYS A 279 -10.26 29.32 -9.73
N LEU A 280 -9.95 28.79 -10.91
CA LEU A 280 -9.49 27.42 -11.11
C LEU A 280 -8.00 27.38 -11.51
N PRO A 281 -7.32 26.25 -11.28
CA PRO A 281 -6.00 25.99 -11.85
C PRO A 281 -5.96 26.18 -13.37
N ALA A 282 -4.81 26.55 -13.92
CA ALA A 282 -4.67 26.88 -15.34
C ALA A 282 -4.92 25.68 -16.27
N ASP A 283 -4.62 24.47 -15.80
CA ASP A 283 -4.91 23.19 -16.46
C ASP A 283 -6.37 22.72 -16.22
N GLY A 284 -7.10 23.38 -15.32
CA GLY A 284 -8.48 23.05 -14.96
C GLY A 284 -8.62 21.79 -14.11
N ASN A 285 -7.51 21.18 -13.69
CA ASN A 285 -7.51 19.96 -12.88
C ASN A 285 -7.85 20.31 -11.43
N VAL A 286 -8.86 19.62 -10.87
CA VAL A 286 -9.29 19.81 -9.48
C VAL A 286 -9.03 18.58 -8.59
N PHE A 287 -8.41 17.56 -9.16
CA PHE A 287 -8.04 16.31 -8.52
C PHE A 287 -6.53 16.07 -8.61
N VAL A 288 -5.96 15.40 -7.61
CA VAL A 288 -4.55 15.03 -7.54
C VAL A 288 -4.44 13.55 -7.19
N VAL A 289 -3.78 12.78 -8.05
CA VAL A 289 -3.50 11.35 -7.81
C VAL A 289 -2.33 11.23 -6.84
N GLN A 290 -2.50 10.46 -5.77
CA GLN A 290 -1.49 10.27 -4.74
C GLN A 290 -0.53 9.11 -5.09
N PRO A 291 0.71 9.10 -4.55
CA PRO A 291 1.74 8.10 -4.87
C PRO A 291 1.38 6.63 -4.58
N GLU A 292 0.43 6.39 -3.70
CA GLU A 292 -0.11 5.06 -3.38
C GLU A 292 -0.92 4.47 -4.55
N SER A 293 -1.32 5.31 -5.49
CA SER A 293 -2.07 4.87 -6.68
C SER A 293 -1.20 4.05 -7.60
N HIS A 294 -1.77 3.00 -8.18
CA HIS A 294 -1.11 2.16 -9.15
C HIS A 294 -2.12 1.43 -10.03
N ILE A 295 -1.69 1.16 -11.25
CA ILE A 295 -2.40 0.32 -12.22
C ILE A 295 -1.53 -0.91 -12.44
N ILE A 296 -2.14 -2.09 -12.53
CA ILE A 296 -1.41 -3.34 -12.70
C ILE A 296 -1.79 -4.04 -13.99
N ASN A 297 -0.82 -4.74 -14.57
CA ASN A 297 -1.05 -5.57 -15.74
C ASN A 297 -1.48 -7.00 -15.38
N THR A 298 -1.71 -7.85 -16.39
CA THR A 298 -2.14 -9.26 -16.23
C THR A 298 -1.13 -10.12 -15.48
N SER A 299 0.12 -9.67 -15.35
CA SER A 299 1.17 -10.35 -14.60
C SER A 299 1.29 -9.86 -13.15
N GLY A 300 0.62 -8.75 -12.81
CA GLY A 300 0.74 -8.02 -11.54
C GLY A 300 1.72 -6.85 -11.57
N GLU A 301 2.38 -6.58 -12.71
CA GLU A 301 3.39 -5.53 -12.80
C GLU A 301 2.73 -4.14 -12.85
N LYS A 302 3.29 -3.19 -12.08
CA LYS A 302 2.81 -1.81 -12.04
C LYS A 302 3.10 -1.08 -13.37
N MET A 303 2.07 -0.51 -13.99
CA MET A 303 2.14 0.18 -15.29
C MET A 303 2.32 1.70 -15.13
N SER A 304 3.50 2.12 -14.65
CA SER A 304 3.80 3.53 -14.35
C SER A 304 3.89 4.47 -15.56
N TYR A 305 3.87 3.95 -16.79
CA TYR A 305 3.93 4.73 -18.03
C TYR A 305 2.56 5.24 -18.49
N LEU A 306 1.47 4.82 -17.84
CA LEU A 306 0.12 5.25 -18.19
C LEU A 306 -0.21 6.59 -17.54
N SER A 307 -1.03 7.38 -18.22
CA SER A 307 -1.62 8.60 -17.67
C SER A 307 -3.13 8.45 -17.55
N PHE A 308 -3.69 9.17 -16.59
CA PHE A 308 -5.15 9.31 -16.50
C PHE A 308 -5.59 10.48 -17.37
N GLU A 309 -6.80 10.40 -17.89
CA GLU A 309 -7.44 11.50 -18.60
C GLU A 309 -8.73 11.90 -17.89
N MET A 310 -8.93 13.20 -17.72
CA MET A 310 -10.18 13.76 -17.21
C MET A 310 -10.45 15.11 -17.88
N PRO A 311 -11.71 15.50 -18.10
CA PRO A 311 -12.00 16.87 -18.51
C PRO A 311 -11.59 17.87 -17.42
N GLY A 312 -10.80 18.87 -17.79
CA GLY A 312 -10.53 20.03 -16.93
C GLY A 312 -11.73 20.96 -16.87
N ILE A 313 -11.81 21.80 -15.84
CA ILE A 313 -12.89 22.77 -15.66
C ILE A 313 -12.39 24.17 -16.03
N LYS A 314 -13.19 24.91 -16.80
CA LYS A 314 -13.08 26.37 -16.95
C LYS A 314 -14.32 27.02 -16.39
N SER A 315 -14.15 27.99 -15.50
CA SER A 315 -15.29 28.77 -15.01
C SER A 315 -15.84 29.63 -16.14
N VAL A 316 -17.17 29.60 -16.28
CA VAL A 316 -17.93 30.59 -17.03
C VAL A 316 -18.39 31.63 -16.03
N ASN A 317 -17.71 32.77 -16.04
CA ASN A 317 -18.20 33.96 -15.35
C ASN A 317 -19.47 34.43 -16.08
N THR A 318 -20.65 34.02 -15.64
CA THR A 318 -21.88 34.53 -16.26
C THR A 318 -22.05 36.00 -15.91
N SER A 319 -21.88 36.89 -16.88
CA SER A 319 -22.33 38.27 -16.77
C SER A 319 -23.82 38.27 -16.35
N SER A 320 -24.12 38.76 -15.15
CA SER A 320 -25.48 38.74 -14.61
C SER A 320 -26.16 40.09 -14.80
N LEU A 321 -27.48 40.10 -15.02
CA LEU A 321 -28.30 41.32 -15.11
C LEU A 321 -29.61 41.11 -14.34
N ALA A 322 -29.83 41.93 -13.32
CA ALA A 322 -31.05 41.95 -12.53
C ALA A 322 -31.66 43.35 -12.52
N VAL A 323 -33.00 43.42 -12.54
CA VAL A 323 -33.76 44.66 -12.50
C VAL A 323 -34.81 44.57 -11.40
N TYR A 324 -34.77 45.49 -10.43
CA TYR A 324 -35.74 45.52 -9.33
C TYR A 324 -36.23 46.94 -9.00
N PRO A 325 -37.55 47.16 -8.78
CA PRO A 325 -38.64 46.20 -8.97
C PRO A 325 -38.93 45.96 -10.47
N ASN A 326 -39.39 44.75 -10.81
CA ASN A 326 -39.90 44.40 -12.14
C ASN A 326 -41.32 43.78 -11.97
N PRO A 327 -42.41 44.45 -12.41
CA PRO A 327 -42.45 45.66 -13.23
C PRO A 327 -42.05 46.93 -12.48
N ALA A 328 -41.23 47.77 -13.11
CA ALA A 328 -40.86 49.09 -12.58
C ALA A 328 -41.98 50.11 -12.84
N LYS A 329 -42.21 51.04 -11.90
CA LYS A 329 -43.15 52.16 -12.09
C LYS A 329 -42.44 53.51 -12.16
N ASP A 330 -41.68 53.84 -11.13
CA ASP A 330 -41.04 55.16 -11.00
C ASP A 330 -39.50 55.09 -11.06
N PHE A 331 -38.91 54.01 -10.55
CA PHE A 331 -37.48 53.74 -10.64
C PHE A 331 -37.23 52.23 -10.68
N ALA A 332 -36.07 51.84 -11.22
CA ALA A 332 -35.54 50.49 -11.17
C ALA A 332 -34.06 50.54 -10.85
N ILE A 333 -33.58 49.57 -10.09
CA ILE A 333 -32.16 49.34 -9.84
C ILE A 333 -31.71 48.28 -10.83
N LEU A 334 -30.74 48.64 -11.67
CA LEU A 334 -29.99 47.71 -12.51
C LEU A 334 -28.79 47.19 -11.70
N SER A 335 -28.74 45.90 -11.46
CA SER A 335 -27.58 45.25 -10.84
C SER A 335 -26.95 44.32 -11.88
N PHE A 336 -25.65 44.46 -12.09
CA PHE A 336 -24.91 43.66 -13.07
C PHE A 336 -23.50 43.39 -12.60
N GLU A 337 -22.92 42.31 -13.11
CA GLU A 337 -21.54 41.89 -12.85
C GLU A 337 -20.87 41.61 -14.19
N LEU A 338 -19.67 42.15 -14.40
CA LEU A 338 -18.93 42.08 -15.68
C LEU A 338 -17.66 41.25 -15.52
N GLU A 339 -17.33 40.47 -16.55
CA GLU A 339 -16.17 39.56 -16.63
C GLU A 339 -14.81 40.27 -16.61
N GLU A 340 -14.76 41.48 -17.17
CA GLU A 340 -13.58 42.36 -17.18
C GLU A 340 -14.02 43.83 -17.19
N SER A 341 -13.07 44.75 -17.11
CA SER A 341 -13.39 46.18 -17.21
C SER A 341 -13.91 46.50 -18.61
N ALA A 342 -15.22 46.62 -18.74
CA ALA A 342 -15.91 46.92 -19.99
C ALA A 342 -16.71 48.21 -19.90
N MET A 343 -16.96 48.81 -21.07
CA MET A 343 -17.91 49.92 -21.20
C MET A 343 -19.33 49.36 -21.23
N LEU A 344 -20.16 49.80 -20.29
CA LEU A 344 -21.59 49.49 -20.28
C LEU A 344 -22.35 50.56 -21.07
N GLU A 345 -23.01 50.19 -22.16
CA GLU A 345 -24.00 51.04 -22.83
C GLU A 345 -25.41 50.59 -22.43
N LEU A 346 -26.16 51.49 -21.79
CA LEU A 346 -27.55 51.26 -21.39
C LEU A 346 -28.49 51.96 -22.37
N TYR A 347 -29.36 51.20 -23.04
CA TYR A 347 -30.42 51.73 -23.89
C TYR A 347 -31.77 51.59 -23.18
N ILE A 348 -32.43 52.72 -22.92
CA ILE A 348 -33.80 52.76 -22.38
C ILE A 348 -34.71 53.21 -23.53
N THR A 349 -35.62 52.32 -23.96
CA THR A 349 -36.58 52.59 -25.05
C THR A 349 -37.96 52.95 -24.54
#